data_AF-A0A9D6KNR3-F1
#
_entry.id   AF-A0A9D6KNR3-F1
#
_cell.length_a   1.000
_cell.length_b   1.000
_cell.length_c   1.000
_cell.angle_alpha   90.00
_cell.angle_beta   90.00
_cell.angle_gamma   90.00
#
_symmetry.space_group_name_H-M   'P 1'
#
loop_
_entity.id
_entity.type
_entity.pdbx_description
1 polymer ?
#
loop_
_entity_poly.entity_id
_entity_poly.type
_entity_poly.pdbx_seq_one_letter_code
_entity_poly.pdbx_strand_id
1 'polypeptide(L)'
;MSDAGTPARRYTALAAIVGCIAPEYPALNAATRVKALDDVTRYVASQIDGMPSFLRAPYRLALLAFSWLPLLRYARPFSALPAATQLSYLTLWSDGPIGPMRDFVKLIRSCALLAYFDHPLVLQQLEVERA
;
A
#
# COMPACT_ATOMS: atom_id res chain seq x y z
N MET A 1 -24.70 -16.03 -11.96
CA MET A 1 -25.00 -15.07 -10.88
C MET A 1 -24.05 -15.37 -9.72
N SER A 2 -22.78 -15.02 -9.88
CA SER A 2 -21.76 -15.10 -8.82
C SER A 2 -21.42 -13.67 -8.45
N ASP A 3 -21.81 -13.31 -7.24
CA ASP A 3 -21.46 -12.07 -6.57
C ASP A 3 -19.93 -12.09 -6.35
N ALA A 4 -19.18 -11.55 -7.31
CA ALA A 4 -17.76 -11.26 -7.16
C ALA A 4 -17.64 -10.06 -6.23
N GLY A 5 -17.95 -10.28 -4.95
CA GLY A 5 -17.98 -9.28 -3.92
C GLY A 5 -16.66 -8.52 -3.92
N THR A 6 -16.70 -7.27 -4.37
CA THR A 6 -15.55 -6.38 -4.50
C THR A 6 -14.77 -6.36 -3.18
N PRO A 7 -13.57 -6.98 -3.09
CA PRO A 7 -12.78 -6.93 -1.86
C PRO A 7 -12.25 -5.51 -1.56
N ALA A 8 -12.49 -4.55 -2.47
CA ALA A 8 -11.85 -3.24 -2.53
C ALA A 8 -12.13 -2.28 -1.37
N ARG A 9 -13.20 -2.47 -0.57
CA ARG A 9 -13.51 -1.51 0.53
C ARG A 9 -12.67 -1.72 1.79
N ARG A 10 -12.23 -2.95 2.09
CA ARG A 10 -11.54 -3.23 3.36
C ARG A 10 -10.09 -2.77 3.39
N TYR A 11 -9.46 -2.62 2.21
CA TYR A 11 -8.04 -2.27 2.09
C TYR A 11 -7.81 -0.98 1.30
N THR A 12 -8.81 -0.10 1.16
CA THR A 12 -8.71 1.08 0.29
C THR A 12 -7.54 2.01 0.65
N ALA A 13 -7.30 2.23 1.95
CA ALA A 13 -6.15 3.01 2.39
C ALA A 13 -4.82 2.29 2.14
N LEU A 14 -4.77 0.98 2.36
CA LEU A 14 -3.58 0.17 2.11
C LEU A 14 -3.24 0.15 0.62
N ALA A 15 -4.24 -0.01 -0.25
CA ALA A 15 -4.09 0.06 -1.70
C ALA A 15 -3.52 1.41 -2.15
N ALA A 16 -4.01 2.51 -1.58
CA ALA A 16 -3.47 3.85 -1.85
C ALA A 16 -2.01 3.98 -1.38
N ILE A 17 -1.66 3.46 -0.19
CA ILE A 17 -0.27 3.44 0.30
C ILE A 17 0.62 2.62 -0.63
N VAL A 18 0.20 1.41 -1.01
CA VAL A 18 0.91 0.53 -1.95
C VAL A 18 1.10 1.24 -3.29
N GLY A 19 0.08 1.92 -3.81
CA GLY A 19 0.18 2.71 -5.03
C GLY A 19 1.21 3.84 -4.95
N CYS A 20 1.38 4.48 -3.79
CA CYS A 20 2.43 5.49 -3.57
C CYS A 20 3.84 4.90 -3.44
N ILE A 21 3.95 3.65 -2.99
CA ILE A 21 5.23 2.98 -2.74
C ILE A 21 5.74 2.25 -3.97
N ALA A 22 4.83 1.69 -4.76
CA ALA A 22 5.18 0.86 -5.89
C ALA A 22 5.93 1.68 -6.95
N PRO A 23 7.14 1.24 -7.35
CA PRO A 23 7.94 1.98 -8.31
C PRO A 23 7.24 2.06 -9.67
N GLU A 24 7.60 3.08 -10.45
CA GLU A 24 7.15 3.19 -11.85
C GLU A 24 7.86 2.19 -12.77
N TYR A 25 9.02 1.68 -12.33
CA TYR A 25 9.81 0.68 -13.04
C TYR A 25 9.52 -0.75 -12.52
N PRO A 26 9.42 -1.78 -13.39
CA PRO A 26 9.44 -1.71 -14.85
C PRO A 26 8.15 -1.09 -15.43
N ALA A 27 8.22 -0.63 -16.69
CA ALA A 27 7.09 0.02 -17.35
C ALA A 27 6.00 -1.00 -17.72
N LEU A 28 5.10 -1.29 -16.78
CA LEU A 28 3.95 -2.17 -17.00
C LEU A 28 2.81 -1.44 -17.71
N ASN A 29 2.08 -2.16 -18.56
CA ASN A 29 0.79 -1.65 -19.03
C ASN A 29 -0.19 -1.45 -17.86
N ALA A 30 -1.17 -0.54 -18.05
CA ALA A 30 -2.06 -0.12 -16.97
C ALA A 30 -2.83 -1.27 -16.32
N ALA A 31 -3.35 -2.22 -17.11
CA ALA A 31 -4.11 -3.36 -16.59
C ALA A 31 -3.23 -4.30 -15.75
N THR A 32 -2.01 -4.56 -16.21
CA THR A 32 -1.02 -5.40 -15.50
C THR A 32 -0.56 -4.74 -14.22
N ARG A 33 -0.32 -3.43 -14.26
CA ARG A 33 0.02 -2.64 -13.06
C ARG A 33 -1.09 -2.72 -12.03
N VAL A 34 -2.35 -2.48 -12.41
CA VAL A 34 -3.50 -2.56 -11.49
C VAL A 34 -3.58 -3.94 -10.83
N LYS A 35 -3.43 -5.01 -11.62
CA LYS A 35 -3.47 -6.38 -11.08
C LYS A 35 -2.32 -6.64 -10.10
N ALA A 36 -1.08 -6.29 -10.48
CA ALA A 36 0.08 -6.46 -9.61
C ALA A 36 -0.08 -5.68 -8.28
N LEU A 37 -0.59 -4.44 -8.33
CA LEU A 37 -0.82 -3.65 -7.13
C LEU A 37 -1.94 -4.23 -6.23
N ASP A 38 -3.00 -4.80 -6.81
CA ASP A 38 -4.05 -5.50 -6.04
C ASP A 38 -3.49 -6.74 -5.32
N ASP A 39 -2.68 -7.54 -6.03
CA ASP A 39 -2.01 -8.71 -5.46
C ASP A 39 -1.02 -8.33 -4.35
N VAL A 40 -0.21 -7.29 -4.57
CA VAL A 40 0.69 -6.73 -3.54
C VAL A 40 -0.10 -6.22 -2.34
N THR A 41 -1.21 -5.53 -2.56
CA THR A 41 -2.07 -5.03 -1.47
C THR A 41 -2.61 -6.19 -0.64
N ARG A 42 -3.09 -7.26 -1.27
CA ARG A 42 -3.56 -8.47 -0.58
C ARG A 42 -2.44 -9.15 0.19
N TYR A 43 -1.24 -9.22 -0.39
CA TYR A 43 -0.08 -9.76 0.31
C TYR A 43 0.22 -8.94 1.58
N VAL A 44 0.34 -7.62 1.48
CA VAL A 44 0.63 -6.76 2.65
C VAL A 44 -0.47 -6.89 3.71
N ALA A 45 -1.74 -6.94 3.29
CA ALA A 45 -2.86 -7.19 4.20
C ALA A 45 -2.71 -8.53 4.94
N SER A 46 -2.33 -9.60 4.23
CA SER A 46 -2.11 -10.92 4.85
C SER A 46 -0.96 -10.91 5.86
N GLN A 47 0.10 -10.13 5.62
CA GLN A 47 1.20 -9.98 6.58
C GLN A 47 0.72 -9.29 7.86
N ILE A 48 -0.11 -8.25 7.75
CA ILE A 48 -0.72 -7.55 8.90
C ILE A 48 -1.66 -8.49 9.66
N ASP A 49 -2.48 -9.25 8.96
CA ASP A 49 -3.40 -10.20 9.57
C ASP A 49 -2.66 -11.38 10.21
N GLY A 50 -1.50 -11.76 9.68
CA GLY A 50 -0.60 -12.78 10.24
C GLY A 50 0.16 -12.35 11.50
N MET A 51 0.20 -11.05 11.83
CA MET A 51 0.91 -10.57 13.02
C MET A 51 0.35 -11.15 14.33
N PRO A 52 1.18 -11.34 15.37
CA PRO A 52 0.71 -11.66 16.71
C PRO A 52 -0.36 -10.66 17.19
N SER A 53 -1.35 -11.14 17.95
CA SER A 53 -2.52 -10.33 18.37
C SER A 53 -2.15 -9.02 19.06
N PHE A 54 -1.08 -9.03 19.88
CA PHE A 54 -0.58 -7.85 20.58
C PHE A 54 0.02 -6.77 19.66
N LEU A 55 0.50 -7.14 18.46
CA LEU A 55 0.98 -6.19 17.43
C LEU A 55 -0.11 -5.84 16.42
N ARG A 56 -1.03 -6.77 16.14
CA ARG A 56 -2.09 -6.56 15.15
C ARG A 56 -3.01 -5.40 15.52
N ALA A 57 -3.40 -5.31 16.80
CA ALA A 57 -4.29 -4.24 17.27
C ALA A 57 -3.67 -2.83 17.12
N PRO A 58 -2.46 -2.54 17.63
CA PRO A 58 -1.84 -1.22 17.42
C PRO A 58 -1.56 -0.95 15.94
N TYR A 59 -1.24 -1.96 15.14
CA TYR A 59 -1.03 -1.76 13.70
C TYR A 59 -2.30 -1.36 12.96
N ARG A 60 -3.44 -2.01 13.25
CA ARG A 60 -4.74 -1.64 12.70
C ARG A 60 -5.17 -0.25 13.16
N LEU A 61 -4.87 0.11 14.41
CA LEU A 61 -5.13 1.46 14.92
C LEU A 61 -4.28 2.50 14.20
N ALA A 62 -2.99 2.23 13.95
CA ALA A 62 -2.11 3.10 13.19
C ALA A 62 -2.60 3.28 11.74
N LEU A 63 -3.01 2.20 11.07
CA LEU A 63 -3.59 2.27 9.72
C LEU A 63 -4.90 3.08 9.70
N LEU A 64 -5.76 2.90 10.71
CA LEU A 64 -6.98 3.69 10.85
C LEU A 64 -6.66 5.17 11.07
N ALA A 65 -5.75 5.48 11.98
CA ALA A 65 -5.29 6.84 12.23
C ALA A 65 -4.71 7.47 10.94
N PHE A 66 -3.82 6.76 10.24
CA PHE A 66 -3.26 7.20 8.96
C PHE A 66 -4.34 7.52 7.92
N SER A 67 -5.38 6.69 7.85
CA SER A 67 -6.46 6.85 6.87
C SER A 67 -7.36 8.05 7.16
N TRP A 68 -7.60 8.35 8.43
CA TRP A 68 -8.58 9.35 8.87
C TRP A 68 -7.97 10.68 9.30
N LEU A 69 -6.73 10.72 9.77
CA LEU A 69 -6.07 11.95 10.19
C LEU A 69 -6.02 13.04 9.10
N PRO A 70 -5.90 12.72 7.79
CA PRO A 70 -6.06 13.71 6.73
C PRO A 70 -7.41 14.44 6.70
N LEU A 71 -8.48 13.85 7.25
CA LEU A 71 -9.79 14.52 7.32
C LEU A 71 -9.72 15.82 8.11
N LEU A 72 -8.91 15.87 9.17
CA LEU A 72 -8.75 17.07 10.00
C LEU A 72 -8.08 18.22 9.23
N ARG A 73 -7.25 17.91 8.23
CA ARG A 73 -6.45 18.90 7.50
C ARG A 73 -6.94 19.20 6.07
N TYR A 74 -7.53 18.20 5.41
CA TYR A 74 -7.88 18.21 3.99
C TYR A 74 -9.37 17.92 3.74
N ALA A 75 -10.16 17.67 4.80
CA ALA A 75 -11.58 17.28 4.72
C ALA A 75 -11.86 16.03 3.86
N ARG A 76 -10.83 15.21 3.60
CA ARG A 76 -10.92 13.96 2.83
C ARG A 76 -10.07 12.88 3.50
N PRO A 77 -10.49 11.59 3.47
CA PRO A 77 -9.65 10.49 3.92
C PRO A 77 -8.45 10.32 2.99
N PHE A 78 -7.39 9.67 3.46
CA PHE A 78 -6.14 9.48 2.72
C PHE A 78 -6.36 8.97 1.28
N SER A 79 -7.14 7.91 1.12
CA SER A 79 -7.39 7.29 -0.18
C SER A 79 -8.17 8.16 -1.18
N ALA A 80 -8.78 9.25 -0.72
CA ALA A 80 -9.51 10.20 -1.57
C ALA A 80 -8.70 11.49 -1.85
N LEU A 81 -7.47 11.59 -1.37
CA LEU A 81 -6.57 12.69 -1.68
C LEU A 81 -6.01 12.55 -3.12
N PRO A 82 -5.65 13.66 -3.79
CA PRO A 82 -4.87 13.61 -5.03
C PRO A 82 -3.54 12.88 -4.83
N ALA A 83 -3.05 12.19 -5.87
CA ALA A 83 -1.83 11.36 -5.78
C ALA A 83 -0.61 12.11 -5.24
N ALA A 84 -0.38 13.35 -5.68
CA ALA A 84 0.71 14.19 -5.16
C ALA A 84 0.57 14.46 -3.65
N THR A 85 -0.65 14.67 -3.16
CA THR A 85 -0.92 14.90 -1.73
C THR A 85 -0.80 13.60 -0.93
N GLN A 86 -1.22 12.46 -1.48
CA GLN A 86 -1.01 11.15 -0.86
C GLN A 86 0.48 10.88 -0.64
N LEU A 87 1.30 11.14 -1.66
CA LEU A 87 2.75 10.99 -1.55
C LEU A 87 3.34 11.90 -0.47
N SER A 88 3.03 13.21 -0.49
CA SER A 88 3.53 14.14 0.53
C SER A 88 3.11 13.74 1.95
N TYR A 89 1.88 13.27 2.11
CA TYR A 89 1.38 12.80 3.40
C TYR A 89 2.08 11.52 3.87
N LEU A 90 2.33 10.57 2.97
CA LEU A 90 3.09 9.36 3.26
C LEU A 90 4.55 9.69 3.64
N THR A 91 5.17 10.63 2.93
CA THR A 91 6.53 11.11 3.23
C THR A 91 6.61 11.75 4.62
N LEU A 92 5.60 12.53 5.02
CA LEU A 92 5.53 13.10 6.38
C LEU A 92 5.61 12.03 7.48
N TRP A 93 4.94 10.89 7.27
CA TRP A 93 4.98 9.77 8.22
C TRP A 93 6.28 8.96 8.14
N SER A 94 6.83 8.82 6.93
CA SER A 94 8.11 8.14 6.68
C SER A 94 9.28 8.85 7.34
N ASP A 95 9.29 10.18 7.25
CA ASP A 95 10.48 10.99 7.56
C ASP A 95 10.28 11.87 8.81
N GLY A 96 9.11 11.78 9.43
CA GLY A 96 8.75 12.52 10.64
C GLY A 96 9.56 12.10 11.88
N PRO A 97 9.54 12.92 12.95
CA PRO A 97 10.30 12.63 14.17
C PRO A 97 9.72 11.49 15.02
N ILE A 98 8.51 11.02 14.71
CA ILE A 98 7.78 10.03 15.52
C ILE A 98 8.20 8.62 15.08
N GLY A 99 9.08 7.98 15.86
CA GLY A 99 9.63 6.64 15.59
C GLY A 99 8.58 5.59 15.16
N PRO A 100 7.50 5.39 15.93
CA PRO A 100 6.46 4.41 15.58
C PRO A 100 5.78 4.65 14.22
N MET A 101 5.63 5.91 13.79
CA MET A 101 5.05 6.22 12.48
C MET A 101 5.98 5.82 11.34
N ARG A 102 7.28 6.07 11.51
CA ARG A 102 8.29 5.65 10.53
C ARG A 102 8.34 4.13 10.42
N ASP A 103 8.33 3.42 11.55
CA ASP A 103 8.37 1.96 11.57
C ASP A 103 7.12 1.36 10.93
N PHE A 104 5.96 1.97 11.15
CA PHE A 104 4.71 1.61 10.46
C PHE A 104 4.85 1.70 8.94
N VAL A 105 5.30 2.85 8.41
CA VAL A 105 5.50 3.04 6.96
C VAL A 105 6.58 2.12 6.43
N LYS A 106 7.69 1.96 7.16
CA LYS A 106 8.81 1.08 6.79
C LYS A 106 8.35 -0.37 6.62
N LEU A 107 7.51 -0.87 7.53
CA LEU A 107 6.99 -2.24 7.43
C LEU A 107 6.14 -2.43 6.16
N ILE A 108 5.16 -1.55 5.91
CA ILE A 108 4.36 -1.62 4.68
C ILE A 108 5.25 -1.51 3.45
N ARG A 109 6.20 -0.57 3.45
CA ARG A 109 7.13 -0.37 2.34
C ARG A 109 7.95 -1.62 2.03
N SER A 110 8.54 -2.23 3.05
CA SER A 110 9.32 -3.46 2.89
C SER A 110 8.46 -4.60 2.33
N CYS A 111 7.28 -4.84 2.89
CA CYS A 111 6.38 -5.89 2.39
C CYS A 111 5.88 -5.61 0.97
N ALA A 112 5.53 -4.36 0.67
CA ALA A 112 5.01 -3.98 -0.64
C ALA A 112 6.07 -4.10 -1.73
N LEU A 113 7.30 -3.62 -1.48
CA LEU A 113 8.40 -3.73 -2.44
C LEU A 113 8.83 -5.17 -2.66
N LEU A 114 8.93 -5.97 -1.58
CA LEU A 114 9.23 -7.40 -1.70
C LEU A 114 8.19 -8.10 -2.58
N ALA A 115 6.91 -7.95 -2.25
CA ALA A 115 5.84 -8.58 -3.01
C ALA A 115 5.73 -8.07 -4.45
N TYR A 116 6.06 -6.80 -4.69
CA TYR A 116 6.04 -6.22 -6.04
C TYR A 116 7.14 -6.81 -6.91
N PHE A 117 8.38 -6.86 -6.42
CA PHE A 117 9.50 -7.39 -7.20
C PHE A 117 9.46 -8.92 -7.34
N ASP A 118 8.85 -9.64 -6.39
CA ASP A 118 8.61 -11.08 -6.50
C ASP A 118 7.37 -11.43 -7.35
N HIS A 119 6.62 -10.43 -7.81
CA HIS A 119 5.37 -10.67 -8.54
C HIS A 119 5.64 -11.25 -9.94
N PRO A 120 4.99 -12.36 -10.35
CA PRO A 120 5.27 -13.02 -11.64
C PRO A 120 5.14 -12.10 -12.86
N LEU A 121 4.14 -11.20 -12.86
CA LEU A 121 3.95 -10.23 -13.96
C LEU A 121 5.05 -9.15 -14.01
N VAL A 122 5.65 -8.81 -12.86
CA VAL A 122 6.75 -7.85 -12.78
C VAL A 122 8.03 -8.53 -13.24
N LEU A 123 8.29 -9.75 -12.78
CA LEU A 123 9.44 -10.56 -13.20
C LEU A 123 9.44 -10.81 -14.71
N GLN A 124 8.31 -11.21 -15.28
CA GLN A 124 8.17 -11.42 -16.72
C GLN A 124 8.55 -10.16 -17.52
N GLN A 125 8.10 -8.98 -17.07
CA GLN A 125 8.46 -7.73 -17.74
C GLN A 125 9.96 -7.42 -17.62
N LEU A 126 10.56 -7.67 -16.45
CA LEU A 126 12.00 -7.48 -16.25
C LEU A 126 12.85 -8.43 -17.11
N GLU A 127 12.36 -9.64 -17.37
CA GLU A 127 13.01 -10.59 -18.27
C GLU A 127 12.93 -10.12 -19.73
N VAL A 128 11.77 -9.60 -20.16
CA VAL A 128 11.60 -9.03 -21.51
C VAL A 128 12.50 -7.82 -21.74
N GLU A 129 12.69 -6.95 -20.74
CA GLU A 129 13.58 -5.78 -20.87
C GLU A 129 15.08 -6.13 -20.87
N ARG A 130 15.45 -7.34 -20.40
CA ARG A 130 16.84 -7.83 -20.38
C ARG A 130 17.25 -8.59 -21.64
N ALA A 131 16.27 -9.06 -22.42
CA ALA A 131 16.47 -9.80 -23.67
C ALA A 131 16.66 -8.86 -24.86
#